data_AF-A0A964ZF12-F1
#
_entry.id   AF-A0A964ZF12-F1
#
_cell.length_a   1.000
_cell.length_b   1.000
_cell.length_c   1.000
_cell.angle_alpha   90.00
_cell.angle_beta   90.00
_cell.angle_gamma   90.00
#
_symmetry.space_group_name_H-M   'P 1'
#
loop_
_entity.id
_entity.type
_entity.pdbx_description
1 polymer ?
#
loop_
_entity_poly.entity_id
_entity_poly.type
_entity_poly.pdbx_seq_one_letter_code
_entity_poly.pdbx_strand_id
1 'polypeptide(L)' 'MRAERTTMKTKTYSTEQIVRLLRQVEAGQAEGKSIEEMCRTLGIGETTLHRW' A
#
# COMPACT_ATOMS: atom_id res chain seq x y z
N MET A 1 3.73 10.41 -22.44
CA MET A 1 2.38 10.30 -21.87
C MET A 1 2.39 9.10 -20.93
N ARG A 2 2.27 9.31 -19.61
CA ARG A 2 2.39 8.22 -18.62
C ARG A 2 1.05 7.49 -18.50
N ALA A 3 1.12 6.17 -18.64
CA ALA A 3 0.01 5.25 -18.82
C ALA A 3 -1.04 5.31 -17.70
N GLU A 4 -2.24 5.69 -18.12
CA GLU A 4 -3.55 5.27 -17.66
C GLU A 4 -3.58 3.83 -17.12
N ARG A 5 -3.78 3.66 -15.80
CA ARG A 5 -4.08 2.36 -15.18
C ARG A 5 -5.50 2.36 -14.61
N THR A 6 -6.42 1.93 -15.46
CA THR A 6 -7.68 1.20 -15.20
C THR A 6 -8.35 1.39 -13.82
N THR A 7 -9.50 2.04 -13.89
CA THR A 7 -10.49 2.29 -12.83
C THR A 7 -11.24 1.02 -12.43
N MET A 8 -10.95 0.48 -11.25
CA MET A 8 -11.94 -0.25 -10.44
C MET A 8 -12.18 0.57 -9.17
N LYS A 9 -13.37 1.17 -9.05
CA LYS A 9 -13.91 1.95 -7.90
C LYS A 9 -12.84 2.33 -6.88
N THR A 10 -11.97 3.25 -7.25
CA THR A 10 -10.78 3.56 -6.47
C THR A 10 -11.21 4.35 -5.24
N LYS A 11 -11.14 3.74 -4.05
CA LYS A 11 -10.88 4.52 -2.83
C LYS A 11 -9.65 5.36 -3.18
N THR A 12 -9.84 6.66 -3.40
CA THR A 12 -8.77 7.55 -3.83
C THR A 12 -7.87 7.73 -2.63
N TYR A 13 -6.86 6.88 -2.50
CA TYR A 13 -5.81 7.11 -1.52
C TYR A 13 -5.02 8.32 -2.00
N SER A 14 -5.09 9.41 -1.24
CA SER A 14 -4.22 10.55 -1.50
C SER A 14 -2.77 10.12 -1.43
N THR A 15 -1.88 10.79 -2.17
CA THR A 15 -0.44 10.51 -2.15
C THR A 15 0.11 10.44 -0.71
N GLU A 16 -0.37 11.32 0.17
CA GLU A 16 -0.01 11.34 1.59
C GLU A 16 -0.47 10.07 2.34
N GLN A 17 -1.64 9.52 2.00
CA GLN A 17 -2.11 8.26 2.59
C GLN A 17 -1.27 7.08 2.12
N ILE A 18 -0.91 7.04 0.83
CA ILE A 18 -0.04 6.01 0.27
C ILE A 18 1.33 6.03 0.96
N VAL A 19 1.95 7.20 1.08
CA VAL A 19 3.25 7.36 1.76
C VAL A 19 3.16 6.97 3.23
N ARG A 20 2.07 7.30 3.93
CA ARG A 20 1.85 6.87 5.32
C ARG A 20 1.74 5.35 5.45
N LEU A 21 1.03 4.70 4.53
CA LEU A 21 0.89 3.24 4.50
C LEU A 21 2.22 2.56 4.18
N LEU A 22 2.94 3.02 3.15
CA LEU A 22 4.27 2.51 2.79
C LEU A 22 5.25 2.64 3.96
N ARG A 23 5.29 3.78 4.63
CA ARG A 23 6.12 3.98 5.83
C ARG A 23 5.77 3.05 6.98
N GLN A 24 4.47 2.78 7.19
CA GLN A 24 4.04 1.84 8.21
C GLN A 24 4.50 0.42 7.87
N VAL A 25 4.38 0.00 6.61
CA VAL A 25 4.89 -1.30 6.15
C VAL A 25 6.40 -1.38 6.28
N GLU A 26 7.16 -0.35 5.90
CA GLU A 26 8.62 -0.29 6.07
C GLU A 26 9.03 -0.37 7.55
N ALA A 27 8.34 0.34 8.44
CA ALA A 27 8.58 0.25 9.88
C ALA A 27 8.33 -1.16 10.41
N GLY A 28 7.23 -1.80 9.98
CA GLY A 28 6.93 -3.18 10.33
C GLY A 28 7.97 -4.17 9.80
N GLN A 29 8.42 -3.98 8.55
CA GLN A 29 9.49 -4.77 7.94
C GLN A 29 10.81 -4.63 8.71
N ALA A 30 11.17 -3.42 9.15
CA ALA A 30 12.34 -3.18 9.99
C ALA A 30 12.22 -3.86 11.37
N GLU A 31 11.00 -4.01 11.88
CA GLU A 31 10.68 -4.77 13.08
C GLU A 31 10.70 -6.30 12.86
N GLY A 32 10.88 -6.76 11.62
CA GLY A 32 10.89 -8.17 11.22
C GLY A 32 9.52 -8.73 10.85
N LYS A 33 8.49 -7.89 10.69
CA LYS A 33 7.14 -8.31 10.28
C LYS A 33 7.09 -8.54 8.77
N SER A 34 6.40 -9.60 8.37
CA SER A 34 6.16 -9.88 6.96
C SER A 34 5.19 -8.88 6.34
N ILE A 35 5.36 -8.65 5.04
CA ILE A 35 4.48 -7.78 4.27
C ILE A 35 3.01 -8.24 4.35
N GLU A 36 2.74 -9.55 4.32
CA GLU A 36 1.40 -10.14 4.49
C GLU A 36 0.72 -9.72 5.81
N GLU A 37 1.45 -9.78 6.92
CA GLU A 37 0.96 -9.40 8.25
C GLU A 37 0.65 -7.91 8.32
N MET A 38 1.52 -7.08 7.73
CA MET A 38 1.30 -5.64 7.63
C MET A 38 0.11 -5.32 6.73
N CYS A 39 -0.04 -6.07 5.63
CA CYS A 39 -1.14 -5.93 4.68
C CYS A 39 -2.49 -6.22 5.36
N ARG A 40 -2.57 -7.33 6.11
CA ARG A 40 -3.72 -7.67 6.96
C ARG A 40 -4.01 -6.61 8.02
N THR A 41 -2.98 -6.14 8.73
CA THR A 41 -3.12 -5.15 9.81
C THR A 41 -3.64 -3.81 9.28
N LEU A 42 -3.14 -3.39 8.12
CA LEU A 42 -3.48 -2.11 7.50
C LEU A 42 -4.75 -2.19 6.64
N GLY A 43 -5.32 -3.38 6.44
CA GLY A 43 -6.51 -3.59 5.62
C GLY A 43 -6.32 -3.25 4.14
N ILE A 44 -5.07 -3.28 3.67
CA ILE A 44 -4.71 -3.15 2.26
C ILE A 44 -4.56 -4.54 1.65
N GLY A 45 -4.64 -4.65 0.32
CA GLY A 45 -4.32 -5.89 -0.38
C GLY A 45 -2.87 -5.88 -0.84
N GLU A 46 -2.22 -7.04 -0.91
CA GLU A 46 -0.81 -7.12 -1.31
C GLU A 46 -0.61 -6.57 -2.72
N THR A 47 -1.55 -6.84 -3.61
CA THR A 47 -1.59 -6.27 -4.96
C THR A 47 -1.66 -4.74 -4.97
N THR A 48 -2.27 -4.13 -3.95
CA THR A 48 -2.34 -2.68 -3.79
C THR A 48 -1.00 -2.13 -3.34
N LEU A 49 -0.35 -2.80 -2.37
CA LEU A 49 0.99 -2.43 -1.91
C LEU A 49 2.02 -2.56 -3.04
N HIS A 50 2.02 -3.65 -3.80
CA HIS A 50 2.91 -3.84 -4.95
C HIS A 50 2.69 -2.84 -6.10
N ARG A 51 1.52 -2.17 -6.12
CA ARG A 51 1.17 -1.19 -7.15
C ARG A 51 1.63 0.23 -6.78
N TRP A 52 1.79 0.52 -5.49
CA TRP A 52 2.29 1.79 -4.97
C TRP A 52 3.80 1.79 -4.92
#